data_AF-A0A254SB34-F1
#
_entry.id   AF-A0A254SB34-F1
#
_cell.length_a   1.000
_cell.length_b   1.000
_cell.length_c   1.000
_cell.angle_alpha   90.00
_cell.angle_beta   90.00
_cell.angle_gamma   90.00
#
_symmetry.space_group_name_H-M   'P 1'
#
loop_
_entity.id
_entity.type
_entity.pdbx_description
1 polymer ?
#
loop_
_entity_poly.entity_id
_entity_poly.type
_entity_poly.pdbx_seq_one_letter_code
_entity_poly.pdbx_strand_id
1 'polypeptide(L)'
;MSKRDVAIDSVAGLMILIMVLGHIFQNCGMTDSETYKIWCAFNFFMPWFFFKSGMFCRYSDNRAFLLNATKKLLYPFAVFTFLGWIFYSLRLLFVVHDFNWVHYFLTPIKEIVLGGTTTGNQPLWFLLVLFFVQSIYKYFVNVNAIINHLNLFRFAFLSLALFGSFLCYRMDVCTPSYCIDCSWTCILLFRRCFFH
;
A
#
# COMPACT_ATOMS: atom_id res chain seq x y z
N MET A 1 -29.10 -9.55 1.93
CA MET A 1 -28.19 -8.47 1.53
C MET A 1 -27.90 -7.68 2.79
N SER A 2 -26.69 -7.75 3.38
CA SER A 2 -26.41 -6.97 4.60
C SER A 2 -26.51 -5.49 4.26
N LYS A 3 -27.15 -4.71 5.13
CA LYS A 3 -27.28 -3.26 4.97
C LYS A 3 -25.87 -2.65 4.89
N ARG A 4 -25.62 -1.78 3.91
CA ARG A 4 -24.34 -1.07 3.75
C ARG A 4 -24.07 -0.25 5.00
N ASP A 5 -22.89 -0.42 5.60
CA ASP A 5 -22.51 0.32 6.79
C ASP A 5 -21.96 1.70 6.39
N VAL A 6 -22.78 2.73 6.61
CA VAL A 6 -22.45 4.12 6.29
C VAL A 6 -21.31 4.63 7.18
N ALA A 7 -21.21 4.17 8.43
CA ALA A 7 -20.16 4.62 9.34
C ALA A 7 -18.77 4.19 8.85
N ILE A 8 -18.63 2.91 8.44
CA ILE A 8 -17.37 2.38 7.90
C ILE A 8 -16.96 3.09 6.59
N ASP A 9 -17.93 3.48 5.78
CA ASP A 9 -17.67 4.24 4.55
C ASP A 9 -17.30 5.69 4.81
N SER A 10 -17.96 6.36 5.76
CA SER A 10 -17.62 7.72 6.17
C SER A 10 -16.21 7.80 6.75
N VAL A 11 -15.82 6.85 7.61
CA VAL A 11 -14.45 6.81 8.15
C VAL A 11 -13.44 6.59 7.02
N ALA A 12 -13.71 5.69 6.08
CA ALA A 12 -12.82 5.51 4.93
C ALA A 12 -12.70 6.78 4.07
N GLY A 13 -13.80 7.51 3.85
CA GLY A 13 -13.79 8.79 3.16
C GLY A 13 -12.94 9.84 3.88
N LEU A 14 -13.09 9.94 5.20
CA LEU A 14 -12.25 10.82 6.03
C LEU A 14 -10.77 10.47 5.92
N MET A 15 -10.41 9.18 5.93
CA MET A 15 -9.02 8.73 5.77
C MET A 15 -8.45 9.09 4.39
N ILE A 16 -9.25 9.06 3.31
CA ILE A 16 -8.81 9.51 1.98
C ILE A 16 -8.54 11.02 1.98
N LEU A 17 -9.44 11.81 2.57
CA LEU A 17 -9.25 13.25 2.69
C LEU A 17 -7.97 13.58 3.47
N ILE A 18 -7.70 12.81 4.54
CA ILE A 18 -6.49 12.97 5.35
C ILE A 18 -5.22 12.71 4.51
N MET A 19 -5.22 11.62 3.73
CA MET A 19 -4.12 11.28 2.83
C MET A 19 -3.89 12.35 1.75
N VAL A 20 -4.96 12.84 1.12
CA VAL A 20 -4.87 13.89 0.09
C VAL A 20 -4.26 15.16 0.66
N LEU A 21 -4.68 15.58 1.85
CA LEU A 21 -4.11 16.75 2.51
C LEU A 21 -2.61 16.55 2.84
N GLY A 22 -2.20 15.35 3.24
CA GLY A 22 -0.79 15.01 3.44
C GLY A 22 0.04 15.19 2.16
N HIS A 23 -0.48 14.74 1.02
CA HIS A 23 0.16 14.95 -0.28
C HIS A 23 0.17 16.42 -0.72
N ILE A 24 -0.83 17.22 -0.35
CA ILE A 24 -0.81 18.67 -0.62
C ILE A 24 0.36 19.30 0.15
N PHE A 25 0.51 19.01 1.45
CA PHE A 25 1.63 19.54 2.24
C PHE A 25 3.00 19.14 1.66
N GLN A 26 3.15 17.90 1.20
CA GLN A 26 4.37 17.42 0.53
C GLN A 26 4.66 18.18 -0.75
N ASN A 27 3.65 18.35 -1.62
CA ASN A 27 3.81 19.05 -2.90
C ASN A 27 4.02 20.56 -2.74
N CYS A 28 3.51 21.15 -1.65
CA CYS A 28 3.74 22.55 -1.31
C CYS A 28 5.07 22.78 -0.57
N GLY A 29 5.89 21.74 -0.33
CA GLY A 29 7.16 21.86 0.38
C GLY A 29 7.02 22.22 1.87
N MET A 30 5.86 21.97 2.48
CA MET A 30 5.56 22.33 3.87
C MET A 30 5.89 21.22 4.88
N THR A 31 6.80 20.32 4.52
CA THR A 31 7.14 19.11 5.31
C THR A 31 7.82 19.42 6.63
N ASP A 32 8.44 20.59 6.78
CA ASP A 32 9.10 21.00 8.03
C ASP A 32 8.18 21.69 9.04
N SER A 33 6.96 22.03 8.62
CA SER A 33 5.97 22.70 9.48
C SER A 33 5.55 21.81 10.65
N GLU A 34 5.32 22.42 11.82
CA GLU A 34 4.75 21.71 12.97
C GLU A 34 3.39 21.08 12.63
N THR A 35 2.61 21.75 11.77
CA THR A 35 1.35 21.23 11.23
C THR A 35 1.56 19.90 10.51
N TYR A 36 2.57 19.77 9.65
CA TYR A 36 2.86 18.51 8.96
C TYR A 36 3.36 17.43 9.93
N LYS A 37 4.14 17.79 10.95
CA LYS A 37 4.60 16.83 11.97
C LYS A 37 3.44 16.26 12.80
N ILE A 38 2.49 17.11 13.21
CA ILE A 38 1.24 16.67 13.85
C ILE A 38 0.43 15.83 12.86
N TRP A 39 0.42 16.21 11.58
CA TRP A 39 -0.28 15.48 10.52
C TRP A 39 0.26 14.07 10.31
N CYS A 40 1.58 13.88 10.40
CA CYS A 40 2.22 12.57 10.33
C CYS A 40 1.74 11.60 11.43
N ALA A 41 1.25 12.10 12.57
CA ALA A 41 0.64 11.25 13.60
C ALA A 41 -0.70 10.64 13.13
N PHE A 42 -1.35 11.23 12.13
CA PHE A 42 -2.58 10.72 11.51
C PHE A 42 -2.33 9.76 10.33
N ASN A 43 -1.09 9.29 10.10
CA ASN A 43 -0.75 8.33 9.04
C ASN A 43 -1.35 6.92 9.20
N PHE A 44 -2.22 6.70 10.20
CA PHE A 44 -2.92 5.42 10.39
C PHE A 44 -4.00 5.12 9.32
N PHE A 45 -4.21 6.02 8.35
CA PHE A 45 -5.14 5.81 7.24
C PHE A 45 -4.81 4.56 6.41
N MET A 46 -3.53 4.26 6.18
CA MET A 46 -3.14 3.06 5.42
C MET A 46 -3.52 1.77 6.18
N PRO A 47 -3.07 1.52 7.42
CA PRO A 47 -3.56 0.44 8.27
C PRO A 47 -5.09 0.24 8.25
N TRP A 48 -5.87 1.33 8.29
CA TRP A 48 -7.33 1.29 8.24
C TRP A 48 -7.88 0.74 6.92
N PHE A 49 -7.32 1.12 5.76
CA PHE A 49 -7.79 0.60 4.46
C PHE A 49 -7.57 -0.91 4.33
N PHE A 50 -6.47 -1.42 4.87
CA PHE A 50 -6.21 -2.86 4.89
C PHE A 50 -7.13 -3.60 5.85
N PHE A 51 -7.38 -3.03 7.05
CA PHE A 51 -8.36 -3.57 7.99
C PHE A 51 -9.76 -3.67 7.36
N LYS A 52 -10.25 -2.55 6.79
CA LYS A 52 -11.53 -2.50 6.08
C LYS A 52 -11.60 -3.51 4.93
N SER A 53 -10.54 -3.62 4.12
CA SER A 53 -10.50 -4.61 3.03
C SER A 53 -10.54 -6.05 3.55
N GLY A 54 -9.96 -6.33 4.71
CA GLY A 54 -10.03 -7.64 5.38
C GLY A 54 -11.44 -8.00 5.86
N MET A 55 -12.18 -7.03 6.39
CA MET A 55 -13.56 -7.25 6.85
C MET A 55 -14.50 -7.74 5.74
N PHE A 56 -14.32 -7.25 4.52
CA PHE A 56 -15.17 -7.58 3.36
C PHE A 56 -14.59 -8.68 2.47
N CYS A 57 -13.45 -9.28 2.85
CA CYS A 57 -12.84 -10.36 2.10
C CYS A 57 -13.68 -11.63 2.25
N ARG A 58 -14.33 -12.06 1.15
CA ARG A 58 -15.13 -13.30 1.12
C ARG A 58 -14.29 -14.46 0.60
N TYR A 59 -14.36 -15.59 1.28
CA TYR A 59 -13.76 -16.84 0.85
C TYR A 59 -14.59 -17.44 -0.29
N SER A 60 -14.25 -17.11 -1.53
CA SER A 60 -14.66 -17.89 -2.70
C SER A 60 -13.64 -19.01 -2.97
N ASP A 61 -13.79 -19.77 -4.04
CA ASP A 61 -12.72 -20.58 -4.61
C ASP A 61 -11.44 -19.75 -4.86
N ASN A 62 -10.26 -20.39 -4.80
CA ASN A 62 -8.94 -19.76 -4.95
C ASN A 62 -8.82 -19.01 -6.26
N ARG A 63 -9.26 -19.63 -7.37
CA ARG A 63 -9.19 -19.03 -8.70
C ARG A 63 -10.13 -17.83 -8.84
N ALA A 64 -11.37 -17.97 -8.36
CA ALA A 64 -12.36 -16.90 -8.40
C ALA A 64 -11.91 -15.67 -7.57
N PHE A 65 -11.27 -15.90 -6.43
CA PHE A 65 -10.73 -14.82 -5.61
C PHE A 65 -9.57 -14.11 -6.28
N LEU A 66 -8.59 -14.85 -6.80
CA LEU A 66 -7.44 -14.24 -7.46
C LEU A 66 -7.88 -13.41 -8.66
N LEU A 67 -8.83 -13.91 -9.45
CA LEU A 67 -9.39 -13.18 -10.58
C LEU A 67 -10.10 -11.89 -10.15
N ASN A 68 -10.87 -11.92 -9.06
CA ASN A 68 -11.53 -10.73 -8.51
C ASN A 68 -10.54 -9.73 -7.91
N ALA A 69 -9.51 -10.21 -7.19
CA ALA A 69 -8.46 -9.38 -6.64
C ALA A 69 -7.64 -8.71 -7.75
N THR A 70 -7.30 -9.45 -8.81
CA THR A 70 -6.63 -8.91 -10.00
C THR A 70 -7.46 -7.82 -10.67
N LYS A 71 -8.75 -8.07 -10.94
CA LYS A 71 -9.64 -7.08 -11.57
C LYS A 71 -9.83 -5.82 -10.73
N LYS A 72 -9.88 -5.97 -9.41
CA LYS A 72 -10.14 -4.84 -8.48
C LYS A 72 -8.88 -4.04 -8.14
N LEU A 73 -7.71 -4.69 -8.11
CA LEU A 73 -6.47 -4.09 -7.60
C LEU A 73 -5.40 -3.97 -8.67
N LEU A 74 -5.03 -5.08 -9.32
CA LEU A 74 -3.91 -5.11 -10.26
C LEU A 74 -4.25 -4.44 -11.60
N TYR A 75 -5.49 -4.61 -12.08
CA TYR A 75 -5.95 -3.96 -13.30
C TYR A 75 -5.92 -2.42 -13.20
N PRO A 76 -6.54 -1.77 -12.20
CA PRO A 76 -6.43 -0.31 -12.08
C PRO A 76 -4.99 0.13 -11.84
N PHE A 77 -4.20 -0.60 -11.04
CA PHE A 77 -2.78 -0.31 -10.87
C PHE A 77 -2.02 -0.30 -12.20
N ALA A 78 -2.20 -1.32 -13.04
CA ALA A 78 -1.53 -1.44 -14.33
C ALA A 78 -1.95 -0.31 -15.30
N VAL A 79 -3.25 -0.01 -15.37
CA VAL A 79 -3.77 1.07 -16.24
C VAL A 79 -3.17 2.41 -15.84
N PHE A 80 -3.20 2.77 -14.56
CA PHE A 80 -2.65 4.04 -14.10
C PHE A 80 -1.12 4.09 -14.14
N THR A 81 -0.43 2.95 -13.96
CA THR A 81 1.03 2.88 -14.16
C THR A 81 1.38 3.16 -15.61
N PHE A 82 0.65 2.57 -16.56
CA PHE A 82 0.87 2.79 -17.98
C PHE A 82 0.58 4.24 -18.39
N LEU A 83 -0.52 4.82 -17.90
CA LEU A 83 -0.83 6.23 -18.12
C LEU A 83 0.25 7.15 -17.52
N GLY A 84 0.68 6.89 -16.29
CA GLY A 84 1.77 7.63 -15.63
C GLY A 84 3.08 7.55 -16.40
N TRP A 85 3.41 6.37 -16.94
CA TRP A 85 4.58 6.17 -17.78
C TRP A 85 4.53 6.98 -19.08
N ILE A 86 3.36 7.03 -19.74
CA ILE A 86 3.18 7.88 -20.94
C ILE A 86 3.41 9.35 -20.59
N PHE A 87 2.76 9.87 -19.54
CA PHE A 87 2.93 11.27 -19.15
C PHE A 87 4.36 11.60 -18.74
N TYR A 88 5.02 10.71 -18.01
CA TYR A 88 6.42 10.85 -17.62
C TYR A 88 7.34 10.87 -18.85
N SER A 89 7.12 9.96 -19.81
CA SER A 89 7.88 9.90 -21.07
C SER A 89 7.69 11.17 -21.90
N LEU A 90 6.45 11.69 -22.00
CA LEU A 90 6.17 12.95 -22.69
C LEU A 90 6.86 14.13 -22.00
N ARG A 91 6.87 14.18 -20.66
CA ARG A 91 7.58 15.22 -19.91
C ARG A 91 9.08 15.17 -20.18
N LEU A 92 9.69 13.97 -20.18
CA LEU A 92 11.13 13.83 -20.47
C LEU A 92 11.47 14.31 -21.89
N LEU A 93 10.64 13.97 -22.87
CA LEU A 93 10.86 14.33 -24.27
C LEU A 93 10.69 15.83 -24.53
N PHE A 94 9.60 16.43 -24.04
CA PHE A 94 9.20 17.80 -24.41
C PHE A 94 9.65 18.89 -23.44
N VAL A 95 9.91 18.57 -22.17
CA VAL A 95 10.25 19.57 -21.14
C VAL A 95 11.71 19.46 -20.73
N VAL A 96 12.19 18.24 -20.48
CA VAL A 96 13.56 18.00 -20.01
C VAL A 96 14.54 17.84 -21.18
N HIS A 97 14.03 17.50 -22.37
CA HIS A 97 14.80 17.17 -23.57
C HIS A 97 15.83 16.05 -23.33
N ASP A 98 15.43 15.05 -22.55
CA ASP A 98 16.25 13.88 -22.26
C ASP A 98 15.93 12.74 -23.24
N PHE A 99 16.94 12.22 -23.92
CA PHE A 99 16.80 11.15 -24.91
C PHE A 99 17.42 9.82 -24.46
N ASN A 100 17.87 9.73 -23.20
CA ASN A 100 18.48 8.52 -22.70
C ASN A 100 17.42 7.48 -22.33
N TRP A 101 17.42 6.37 -23.06
CA TRP A 101 16.50 5.23 -22.90
C TRP A 101 16.41 4.68 -21.47
N VAL A 102 17.47 4.84 -20.65
CA VAL A 102 17.49 4.41 -19.25
C VAL A 102 16.37 5.10 -18.47
N HIS A 103 16.15 6.39 -18.69
CA HIS A 103 15.13 7.15 -17.99
C HIS A 103 13.70 6.77 -18.43
N TYR A 104 13.54 6.23 -19.63
CA TYR A 104 12.26 5.77 -20.16
C TYR A 104 11.87 4.38 -19.69
N PHE A 105 12.83 3.48 -19.46
CA PHE A 105 12.54 2.06 -19.17
C PHE A 105 13.10 1.58 -17.83
N LEU A 106 14.40 1.78 -17.58
CA LEU A 106 15.07 1.29 -16.38
C LEU A 106 14.63 2.05 -15.12
N THR A 107 14.48 3.38 -15.22
CA THR A 107 14.04 4.19 -14.08
C THR A 107 12.64 3.79 -13.58
N PRO A 108 11.59 3.71 -14.42
CA PRO A 108 10.27 3.27 -13.96
C PRO A 108 10.25 1.85 -13.40
N ILE A 109 11.00 0.92 -13.99
CA ILE A 109 11.12 -0.45 -13.46
C ILE A 109 11.77 -0.43 -12.07
N LYS A 110 12.87 0.33 -11.91
CA LYS A 110 13.54 0.50 -10.62
C LYS A 110 12.60 1.11 -9.60
N GLU A 111 11.80 2.11 -9.96
CA GLU A 111 10.81 2.73 -9.08
C GLU A 111 9.71 1.75 -8.65
N ILE A 112 9.19 0.93 -9.56
CA ILE A 112 8.19 -0.09 -9.20
C ILE A 112 8.79 -1.13 -8.26
N VAL A 113 10.00 -1.61 -8.54
CA VAL A 113 10.65 -2.65 -7.73
C VAL A 113 11.05 -2.12 -6.35
N LEU A 114 11.61 -0.91 -6.28
CA LEU A 114 12.13 -0.27 -5.06
C LEU A 114 11.15 0.71 -4.41
N GLY A 115 9.94 0.88 -4.91
CA GLY A 115 8.98 1.85 -4.37
C GLY A 115 7.53 1.37 -4.47
N GLY A 116 7.26 0.29 -5.19
CA GLY A 116 5.91 -0.21 -5.44
C GLY A 116 5.07 0.68 -6.37
N THR A 117 5.66 1.73 -6.94
CA THR A 117 4.98 2.76 -7.74
C THR A 117 5.97 3.52 -8.62
N THR A 118 5.47 4.27 -9.60
CA THR A 118 6.23 5.23 -10.41
C THR A 118 5.90 6.67 -10.03
N THR A 119 6.70 7.62 -10.51
CA THR A 119 6.50 9.07 -10.30
C THR A 119 5.10 9.55 -10.70
N GLY A 120 4.45 8.91 -11.68
CA GLY A 120 3.13 9.30 -12.20
C GLY A 120 1.94 8.68 -11.46
N ASN A 121 2.17 7.75 -10.53
CA ASN A 121 1.09 7.03 -9.86
C ASN A 121 1.37 6.73 -8.38
N GLN A 122 2.21 7.56 -7.74
CA GLN A 122 2.65 7.40 -6.36
C GLN A 122 1.57 6.89 -5.40
N PRO A 123 0.34 7.43 -5.35
CA PRO A 123 -0.67 6.98 -4.40
C PRO A 123 -1.13 5.52 -4.58
N LEU A 124 -0.79 4.83 -5.67
CA LEU A 124 -1.30 3.49 -5.97
C LEU A 124 -0.46 2.35 -5.42
N TRP A 125 0.70 2.64 -4.80
CA TRP A 125 1.59 1.61 -4.23
C TRP A 125 0.84 0.65 -3.28
N PHE A 126 -0.15 1.16 -2.53
CA PHE A 126 -0.91 0.34 -1.58
C PHE A 126 -1.81 -0.71 -2.27
N LEU A 127 -2.23 -0.52 -3.52
CA LEU A 127 -3.03 -1.50 -4.25
C LEU A 127 -2.24 -2.77 -4.55
N LEU A 128 -0.97 -2.59 -4.94
CA LEU A 128 -0.04 -3.69 -5.19
C LEU A 128 0.20 -4.47 -3.90
N VAL A 129 0.49 -3.76 -2.80
CA VAL A 129 0.67 -4.36 -1.48
C VAL A 129 -0.58 -5.11 -1.03
N LEU A 130 -1.76 -4.50 -1.18
CA LEU A 130 -3.05 -5.10 -0.80
C LEU A 130 -3.35 -6.38 -1.58
N PHE A 131 -2.98 -6.44 -2.87
CA PHE A 131 -3.10 -7.64 -3.69
C PHE A 131 -2.23 -8.79 -3.16
N PHE A 132 -0.96 -8.51 -2.84
CA PHE A 132 -0.05 -9.52 -2.29
C PHE A 132 -0.49 -9.99 -0.90
N VAL A 133 -0.85 -9.06 -0.01
CA VAL A 133 -1.35 -9.38 1.34
C VAL A 133 -2.58 -10.29 1.26
N GLN A 134 -3.54 -9.95 0.38
CA GLN A 134 -4.74 -10.76 0.16
C GLN A 134 -4.43 -12.17 -0.36
N SER A 135 -3.52 -12.27 -1.33
CA SER A 135 -3.11 -13.54 -1.94
C SER A 135 -2.38 -14.44 -0.95
N ILE A 136 -1.43 -13.88 -0.21
CA ILE A 136 -0.66 -14.57 0.83
C ILE A 136 -1.57 -15.04 1.96
N TYR A 137 -2.43 -14.15 2.48
CA TYR A 137 -3.36 -14.50 3.55
C TYR A 137 -4.28 -15.66 3.15
N LYS A 138 -4.83 -15.62 1.93
CA LYS A 138 -5.70 -16.68 1.45
C LYS A 138 -4.96 -18.01 1.30
N TYR A 139 -3.72 -17.98 0.80
CA TYR A 139 -2.87 -19.17 0.71
C TYR A 139 -2.68 -19.81 2.09
N PHE A 140 -2.33 -19.03 3.12
CA PHE A 140 -2.13 -19.53 4.49
C PHE A 140 -3.40 -20.08 5.13
N VAL A 141 -4.56 -19.45 4.92
CA VAL A 141 -5.84 -19.94 5.46
C VAL A 141 -6.24 -21.26 4.82
N ASN A 142 -6.03 -21.44 3.51
CA ASN A 142 -6.41 -22.66 2.80
C ASN A 142 -5.57 -23.89 3.21
N VAL A 143 -4.36 -23.69 3.72
CA VAL A 143 -3.46 -24.77 4.17
C VAL A 143 -3.85 -25.33 5.55
N ASN A 144 -4.90 -24.82 6.20
CA ASN A 144 -5.54 -25.33 7.43
C ASN A 144 -4.65 -25.59 8.66
N ALA A 145 -3.34 -25.33 8.61
CA ALA A 145 -2.41 -25.78 9.64
C ALA A 145 -2.07 -24.74 10.74
N ILE A 146 -2.48 -23.48 10.62
CA ILE A 146 -1.75 -22.38 11.29
C ILE A 146 -2.68 -21.27 11.86
N ILE A 147 -3.77 -21.59 12.55
CA ILE A 147 -4.50 -20.53 13.30
C ILE A 147 -3.66 -20.06 14.51
N ASN A 148 -2.95 -20.98 15.18
CA ASN A 148 -2.09 -20.66 16.33
C ASN A 148 -0.70 -20.13 15.93
N HIS A 149 -0.08 -20.66 14.86
CA HIS A 149 1.20 -20.09 14.38
C HIS A 149 1.00 -18.74 13.66
N LEU A 150 -0.22 -18.37 13.23
CA LEU A 150 -0.49 -17.04 12.67
C LEU A 150 -0.23 -15.96 13.71
N ASN A 151 -0.61 -16.16 14.98
CA ASN A 151 -0.33 -15.20 16.05
C ASN A 151 1.17 -15.13 16.38
N LEU A 152 1.89 -16.26 16.41
CA LEU A 152 3.33 -16.29 16.60
C LEU A 152 4.07 -15.60 15.43
N PHE A 153 3.65 -15.86 14.20
CA PHE A 153 4.18 -15.23 12.99
C PHE A 153 3.87 -13.73 13.00
N ARG A 154 2.67 -13.34 13.44
CA ARG A 154 2.25 -11.94 13.63
C ARG A 154 3.16 -11.20 14.62
N PHE A 155 3.44 -11.80 15.78
CA PHE A 155 4.31 -11.21 16.80
C PHE A 155 5.78 -11.18 16.35
N ALA A 156 6.29 -12.26 15.76
CA ALA A 156 7.67 -12.35 15.27
C ALA A 156 7.96 -11.34 14.14
N PHE A 157 7.01 -11.15 13.22
CA PHE A 157 7.14 -10.17 12.14
C PHE A 157 6.96 -8.72 12.61
N LEU A 158 6.07 -8.46 13.57
CA LEU A 158 5.96 -7.14 14.20
C LEU A 158 7.27 -6.77 14.89
N SER A 159 7.87 -7.70 15.63
CA SER A 159 9.19 -7.47 16.25
C SER A 159 10.30 -7.28 15.23
N LEU A 160 10.28 -8.01 14.10
CA LEU A 160 11.28 -7.86 13.05
C LEU A 160 11.12 -6.53 12.29
N ALA A 161 9.90 -6.06 12.07
CA ALA A 161 9.63 -4.76 11.47
C ALA A 161 10.09 -3.62 12.39
N LEU A 162 9.74 -3.67 13.69
CA LEU A 162 10.19 -2.70 14.69
C LEU A 162 11.73 -2.70 14.84
N PHE A 163 12.34 -3.88 14.81
CA PHE A 163 13.80 -4.03 14.87
C PHE A 163 14.48 -3.53 13.59
N GLY A 164 13.88 -3.79 12.42
CA GLY A 164 14.32 -3.24 11.14
C GLY A 164 14.27 -1.72 11.10
N SER A 165 13.15 -1.11 11.52
CA SER A 165 13.02 0.35 11.67
C SER A 165 14.06 0.92 12.63
N PHE A 166 14.29 0.25 13.77
CA PHE A 166 15.29 0.66 14.76
C PHE A 166 16.73 0.60 14.21
N LEU A 167 17.08 -0.47 13.47
CA LEU A 167 18.37 -0.59 12.81
C LEU A 167 18.55 0.44 11.70
N CYS A 168 17.52 0.72 10.90
CA CYS A 168 17.57 1.74 9.85
C CYS A 168 17.76 3.13 10.44
N TYR A 169 17.06 3.46 11.54
CA TYR A 169 17.27 4.69 12.31
C TYR A 169 18.71 4.80 12.83
N ARG A 170 19.32 3.69 13.25
CA ARG A 170 20.71 3.67 13.76
C ARG A 170 21.77 3.73 12.66
N MET A 171 21.44 3.31 11.45
CA MET A 171 22.38 3.24 10.32
C MET A 171 22.29 4.42 9.35
N ASP A 172 21.35 5.35 9.56
CA ASP A 172 21.11 6.52 8.68
C ASP A 172 20.83 6.13 7.21
N VAL A 173 20.39 4.88 7.00
CA VAL A 173 20.05 4.34 5.68
C VAL A 173 18.59 4.68 5.39
N CYS A 174 18.37 5.48 4.35
CA CYS A 174 17.06 5.70 3.75
C CYS A 174 16.55 4.38 3.15
N THR A 175 15.96 3.52 3.98
CA THR A 175 15.31 2.30 3.50
C THR A 175 14.08 2.64 2.67
N PRO A 176 13.68 1.75 1.74
CA PRO A 176 12.51 1.99 0.93
C PRO A 176 11.25 2.00 1.82
N SER A 177 10.61 3.15 1.95
CA SER A 177 9.57 3.46 2.94
C SER A 177 8.39 2.47 2.92
N TYR A 178 8.04 1.94 1.74
CA TYR A 178 6.93 0.98 1.58
C TYR A 178 7.17 -0.39 2.25
N CYS A 179 8.43 -0.82 2.38
CA CYS A 179 8.80 -2.09 3.01
C CYS A 179 8.73 -2.02 4.54
N ILE A 180 8.77 -0.83 5.13
CA ILE A 180 8.77 -0.65 6.60
C ILE A 180 7.42 -0.12 7.09
N ASP A 181 6.79 0.81 6.37
CA ASP A 181 5.75 1.64 6.97
C ASP A 181 4.33 1.05 6.92
N CYS A 182 4.06 0.06 6.07
CA CYS A 182 2.67 -0.41 5.91
C CYS A 182 2.51 -1.87 5.52
N SER A 183 3.33 -2.41 4.62
CA SER A 183 3.08 -3.73 4.03
C SER A 183 2.93 -4.87 5.05
N TRP A 184 3.66 -4.80 6.16
CA TRP A 184 3.71 -5.85 7.18
C TRP A 184 2.68 -5.70 8.28
N THR A 185 2.43 -4.49 8.77
CA THR A 185 1.30 -4.18 9.68
C THR A 185 -0.05 -4.49 9.05
N CYS A 186 -0.12 -4.42 7.73
CA CYS A 186 -1.30 -4.74 6.95
C CYS A 186 -1.66 -6.24 6.96
N ILE A 187 -0.69 -7.16 7.03
CA ILE A 187 -0.95 -8.59 7.24
C ILE A 187 -1.50 -8.85 8.66
N LEU A 188 -1.03 -8.08 9.64
CA LEU A 188 -1.47 -8.16 11.04
C LEU A 188 -2.90 -7.65 11.23
N LEU A 189 -3.26 -6.60 10.49
CA LEU A 189 -4.56 -5.94 10.54
C LEU A 189 -5.57 -6.50 9.55
N PHE A 190 -5.17 -7.39 8.64
CA PHE A 190 -6.10 -8.13 7.77
C PHE A 190 -6.89 -9.13 8.63
N ARG A 191 -7.88 -8.61 9.36
CA ARG A 191 -8.74 -9.33 10.27
C ARG A 191 -10.09 -9.54 9.59
N ARG A 192 -10.51 -10.80 9.51
CA ARG A 192 -11.94 -11.08 9.46
C ARG A 192 -12.50 -10.76 10.85
N CYS A 193 -13.27 -9.70 10.98
CA CYS A 193 -14.16 -9.57 12.13
C CYS A 193 -15.07 -10.79 12.11
N PHE A 194 -14.86 -11.70 13.06
CA PHE A 194 -15.84 -12.69 13.47
C PHE A 194 -17.02 -11.93 14.07
N PHE A 195 -17.85 -11.33 13.20
CA PHE A 195 -19.23 -11.08 13.54
C PHE A 195 -20.05 -11.91 12.56
N HIS A 196 -20.84 -12.78 13.18
CA HIS A 196 -21.70 -13.81 12.61
C HIS A 196 -22.45 -13.37 11.35
#